data_AF-A0AAN8KXB2-F1
#
_entry.id   AF-A0AAN8KXB2-F1
#
_cell.length_a   1.000
_cell.length_b   1.000
_cell.length_c   1.000
_cell.angle_alpha   90.00
_cell.angle_beta   90.00
_cell.angle_gamma   90.00
#
_symmetry.space_group_name_H-M   'P 1'
#
loop_
_entity.id
_entity.type
_entity.pdbx_description
1 polymer ?
#
loop_
_entity_poly.entity_id
_entity_poly.type
_entity_poly.pdbx_seq_one_letter_code
_entity_poly.pdbx_strand_id
1 'polypeptide(L)'
;MVQKTNTPPDSPRELYEIYFVFACVWAFGGALFQDHLIDYRAEFSRWWSKEMRAVKFPSQGTVFDYFIDSDTKKFTPWSERTPRFELEPEVPLQTVLVHSAETICLTYFIDLLLQSGKPVMLVGNAGVGKTILVSDKVAKLKEDYMVAKVPFQLLHHLGYATACVREASREEGRA
;
A
#
# COMPACT_ATOMS: atom_id res chain seq x y z
N MET A 1 4.82 9.49 3.23
CA MET A 1 3.79 9.55 4.28
C MET A 1 3.51 10.97 4.71
N VAL A 2 4.53 11.76 5.07
CA VAL A 2 4.43 13.22 5.21
C VAL A 2 4.40 13.85 3.82
N GLN A 3 3.36 14.61 3.50
CA GLN A 3 3.15 15.34 2.25
C GLN A 3 2.71 16.77 2.59
N LYS A 4 3.04 17.77 1.76
CA LYS A 4 2.66 19.17 2.01
C LYS A 4 1.15 19.37 2.21
N THR A 5 0.34 18.52 1.58
CA THR A 5 -1.13 18.51 1.69
C THR A 5 -1.62 18.00 3.05
N ASN A 6 -0.93 17.04 3.67
CA ASN A 6 -1.37 16.43 4.92
C ASN A 6 -0.66 16.98 6.16
N THR A 7 0.51 17.61 5.98
CA THR A 7 1.36 18.21 7.01
C THR A 7 1.97 19.52 6.48
N PRO A 8 1.19 20.61 6.43
CA PRO A 8 1.72 21.95 6.14
C PRO A 8 2.88 22.34 7.07
N PRO A 9 3.81 23.22 6.66
CA PRO A 9 5.01 23.57 7.44
C PRO A 9 4.75 24.05 8.89
N ASP A 10 3.58 24.64 9.14
CA ASP A 10 3.18 25.14 10.47
C ASP A 10 2.32 24.13 11.25
N SER A 11 2.38 22.85 10.88
CA SER A 11 1.63 21.79 11.56
C SER A 11 2.11 21.61 13.00
N PRO A 12 1.21 21.25 13.93
CA PRO A 12 1.58 20.96 15.30
C PRO A 12 2.55 19.77 15.36
N ARG A 13 3.46 19.78 16.33
CA ARG A 13 4.48 18.74 16.53
C ARG A 13 3.85 17.36 16.65
N GLU A 14 2.72 17.26 17.33
CA GLU A 14 1.95 16.04 17.55
C GLU A 14 1.55 15.37 16.23
N LEU A 15 1.26 16.17 15.18
CA LEU A 15 0.91 15.64 13.88
C LEU A 15 2.11 14.94 13.21
N TYR A 16 3.30 15.53 13.30
CA TYR A 16 4.52 14.92 12.81
C TYR A 16 4.85 13.63 13.57
N GLU A 17 4.65 13.62 14.90
CA GLU A 17 4.86 12.43 15.73
C GLU A 17 3.92 11.29 15.32
N ILE A 18 2.64 11.58 15.03
CA ILE A 18 1.68 10.59 14.54
C ILE A 18 2.13 9.98 13.21
N TYR A 19 2.48 10.80 12.22
CA TYR A 19 2.96 10.30 10.92
C TYR A 19 4.28 9.54 11.02
N PHE A 20 5.18 9.99 11.90
CA PHE A 20 6.45 9.30 12.16
C PHE A 20 6.22 7.91 12.74
N VAL A 21 5.38 7.81 13.78
CA VAL A 21 5.04 6.53 14.41
C VAL A 21 4.37 5.59 13.44
N PHE A 22 3.40 6.08 12.66
CA PHE A 22 2.76 5.29 11.61
C PHE A 22 3.77 4.80 10.56
N ALA A 23 4.69 5.65 10.12
CA ALA A 23 5.74 5.27 9.19
C ALA A 23 6.66 4.19 9.76
N CYS A 24 7.08 4.30 11.02
CA CYS A 24 7.93 3.30 11.66
C CYS A 24 7.22 1.95 11.81
N VAL A 25 5.96 1.93 12.25
CA VAL A 25 5.17 0.70 12.36
C VAL A 25 5.14 -0.04 11.03
N TRP A 26 4.88 0.65 9.93
CA TRP A 26 4.80 0.01 8.62
C TRP A 26 6.16 -0.28 7.99
N ALA A 27 7.20 0.51 8.29
CA ALA A 27 8.56 0.24 7.79
C ALA A 27 9.20 -1.00 8.44
N PHE A 28 9.00 -1.19 9.74
CA PHE A 28 9.62 -2.30 10.49
C PHE A 28 8.68 -3.50 10.65
N GLY A 29 7.39 -3.23 10.84
CA GLY A 29 6.38 -4.26 11.12
C GLY A 29 5.56 -4.68 9.90
N GLY A 30 5.54 -3.87 8.83
CA GLY A 30 4.69 -4.11 7.67
C GLY A 30 5.00 -5.41 6.91
N ALA A 31 6.26 -5.82 6.91
CA ALA A 31 6.74 -7.05 6.27
C ALA A 31 6.78 -8.28 7.21
N LEU A 32 6.43 -8.11 8.49
CA LEU A 32 6.30 -9.24 9.40
C LEU A 32 5.11 -10.09 8.96
N PHE A 33 5.32 -11.40 8.98
CA PHE A 33 4.34 -12.40 8.57
C PHE A 33 3.94 -13.25 9.78
N GLN A 34 2.81 -13.95 9.64
CA GLN A 34 2.44 -14.99 10.58
C GLN A 34 3.13 -16.29 10.16
N ASP A 35 3.96 -16.85 11.04
CA ASP A 35 4.46 -18.21 10.90
C ASP A 35 3.47 -19.19 11.55
N HIS A 36 3.53 -20.47 11.22
CA HIS A 36 2.57 -21.51 11.64
C HIS A 36 2.30 -21.55 13.15
N LEU A 37 3.24 -21.08 13.96
CA LEU A 37 3.18 -21.09 15.43
C LEU A 37 3.18 -19.70 16.08
N ILE A 38 3.66 -18.67 15.36
CA ILE A 38 3.93 -17.35 15.94
C ILE A 38 3.41 -16.26 15.02
N ASP A 39 2.53 -15.41 15.57
CA ASP A 39 2.12 -14.17 14.92
C ASP A 39 3.09 -13.04 15.31
N TYR A 40 4.12 -12.86 14.48
CA TYR A 40 5.13 -11.81 14.68
C TYR A 40 4.54 -10.40 14.57
N ARG A 41 3.44 -10.20 13.84
CA ARG A 41 2.75 -8.91 13.78
C ARG A 41 2.08 -8.62 15.12
N ALA A 42 1.38 -9.59 15.71
CA ALA A 42 0.79 -9.42 17.03
C ALA A 42 1.86 -9.19 18.11
N GLU A 43 2.99 -9.89 18.06
CA GLU A 43 4.13 -9.64 18.96
C GLU A 43 4.69 -8.23 18.82
N PHE A 44 4.96 -7.80 17.57
CA PHE A 44 5.42 -6.44 17.29
C PHE A 44 4.42 -5.41 17.81
N SER A 45 3.12 -5.62 17.60
CA SER A 45 2.08 -4.71 18.09
C SER A 45 2.08 -4.61 19.62
N ARG A 46 2.20 -5.74 20.33
CA ARG A 46 2.27 -5.73 21.80
C ARG A 46 3.53 -5.02 22.30
N TRP A 47 4.67 -5.30 21.69
CA TRP A 47 5.93 -4.64 22.00
C TRP A 47 5.87 -3.13 21.74
N TRP A 48 5.37 -2.72 20.57
CA TRP A 48 5.24 -1.32 20.19
C TRP A 48 4.37 -0.55 21.19
N SER A 49 3.17 -1.06 21.49
CA SER A 49 2.24 -0.41 22.43
C SER A 49 2.79 -0.30 23.87
N LYS A 50 3.74 -1.16 24.26
CA LYS A 50 4.37 -1.14 25.58
C LYS A 50 5.49 -0.10 25.65
N GLU A 51 6.37 -0.07 24.64
CA GLU A 51 7.58 0.74 24.64
C GLU A 51 7.31 2.17 24.14
N MET A 52 6.45 2.34 23.13
CA MET A 52 6.15 3.63 22.52
C MET A 52 4.94 4.28 23.21
N ARG A 53 5.20 5.24 24.10
CA ARG A 53 4.16 5.87 24.94
C ARG A 53 3.69 7.24 24.46
N ALA A 54 4.48 7.90 23.61
CA ALA A 54 4.20 9.27 23.16
C ALA A 54 2.94 9.34 22.28
N VAL A 55 2.82 8.43 21.32
CA VAL A 55 1.65 8.32 20.43
C VAL A 55 0.96 7.00 20.70
N LYS A 56 -0.32 7.06 21.05
CA LYS A 56 -1.11 5.87 21.40
C LYS A 56 -2.05 5.49 20.26
N PHE A 57 -2.05 4.20 19.93
CA PHE A 57 -3.07 3.60 19.09
C PHE A 57 -4.34 3.34 19.91
N PRO A 58 -5.52 3.24 19.28
CA PRO A 58 -6.73 2.80 19.96
C PRO A 58 -6.55 1.40 20.56
N SER A 59 -7.28 1.10 21.63
CA SER A 59 -7.08 -0.11 22.45
C SER A 59 -7.59 -1.40 21.81
N GLN A 60 -8.45 -1.31 20.79
CA GLN A 60 -8.97 -2.46 20.06
C GLN A 60 -8.01 -2.87 18.94
N GLY A 61 -7.86 -4.17 18.69
CA GLY A 61 -6.99 -4.65 17.61
C GLY A 61 -5.49 -4.37 17.82
N THR A 62 -4.76 -4.33 16.72
CA THR A 62 -3.31 -4.15 16.62
C THR A 62 -2.95 -2.81 16.00
N VAL A 63 -1.69 -2.39 16.12
CA VAL A 63 -1.18 -1.16 15.47
C VAL A 63 -1.32 -1.19 13.94
N PHE A 64 -1.52 -2.36 13.34
CA PHE A 64 -1.69 -2.53 11.90
C PHE A 64 -3.14 -2.38 11.43
N ASP A 65 -4.11 -2.38 12.35
CA ASP A 65 -5.53 -2.28 12.03
C ASP A 65 -5.99 -0.84 11.78
N TYR A 66 -5.06 0.12 11.85
CA TYR A 66 -5.34 1.55 11.76
C TYR A 66 -4.57 2.25 10.64
N PHE A 67 -5.20 3.27 10.07
CA PHE A 67 -4.59 4.26 9.18
C PHE A 67 -4.72 5.66 9.75
N ILE A 68 -3.96 6.63 9.22
CA ILE A 68 -4.15 8.04 9.56
C ILE A 68 -5.17 8.63 8.60
N ASP A 69 -6.33 9.03 9.13
CA ASP A 69 -7.35 9.73 8.38
C ASP A 69 -6.88 11.14 7.98
N SER A 70 -7.09 11.52 6.72
CA SER A 70 -6.56 12.77 6.16
C SER A 70 -7.23 13.99 6.74
N ASP A 71 -8.46 13.88 7.24
CA ASP A 71 -9.28 15.02 7.62
C ASP A 71 -9.20 15.24 9.12
N THR A 72 -9.39 14.17 9.89
CA THR A 72 -9.36 14.18 11.36
C THR A 72 -7.95 14.06 11.93
N LYS A 73 -6.97 13.62 11.13
CA LYS A 73 -5.57 13.38 11.54
C LYS A 73 -5.42 12.37 12.69
N LYS A 74 -6.36 11.43 12.81
CA LYS A 74 -6.38 10.41 13.87
C LYS A 74 -6.19 9.01 13.29
N PHE A 75 -5.84 8.07 14.18
CA PHE A 75 -5.85 6.65 13.86
C PHE A 75 -7.29 6.16 13.75
N THR A 76 -7.65 5.72 12.54
CA THR A 76 -8.98 5.23 12.19
C THR A 76 -8.86 3.78 11.70
N PRO A 77 -9.77 2.87 12.09
CA PRO A 77 -9.74 1.48 11.63
C PRO A 77 -9.83 1.37 10.11
N TRP A 78 -9.06 0.46 9.50
CA TRP A 78 -9.16 0.21 8.05
C TRP A 78 -10.57 -0.23 7.61
N SER A 79 -11.35 -0.82 8.51
CA SER A 79 -12.73 -1.21 8.26
C SER A 79 -13.63 -0.03 7.86
N GLU A 80 -13.33 1.18 8.31
CA GLU A 80 -14.06 2.40 7.92
C GLU A 80 -13.74 2.86 6.50
N ARG A 81 -12.61 2.40 5.95
CA ARG A 81 -12.18 2.69 4.57
C ARG A 81 -12.64 1.64 3.57
N THR A 82 -13.14 0.48 4.03
CA THR A 82 -13.59 -0.61 3.16
C THR A 82 -14.74 -0.14 2.27
N PRO A 83 -14.58 -0.12 0.93
CA PRO A 83 -15.70 0.09 0.04
C PRO A 83 -16.74 -1.01 0.30
N ARG A 84 -18.04 -0.68 0.24
CA ARG A 84 -19.08 -1.69 0.30
C ARG A 84 -18.86 -2.64 -0.87
N PHE A 85 -18.61 -3.91 -0.55
CA PHE A 85 -18.48 -4.96 -1.52
C PHE A 85 -19.86 -5.30 -2.08
N GLU A 86 -20.15 -4.86 -3.30
CA GLU A 86 -21.33 -5.27 -4.04
C GLU A 86 -20.91 -6.28 -5.11
N LEU A 87 -21.37 -7.53 -4.95
CA LEU A 87 -21.24 -8.54 -5.99
C LEU A 87 -22.22 -8.20 -7.11
N GLU A 88 -21.69 -7.67 -8.21
CA GLU A 88 -22.44 -7.65 -9.46
C GLU A 88 -22.61 -9.10 -9.94
N PRO A 89 -23.85 -9.60 -10.12
CA PRO A 89 -24.10 -10.99 -10.49
C PRO A 89 -23.48 -11.40 -11.84
N GLU A 90 -23.15 -10.42 -12.69
CA GLU A 90 -22.59 -10.63 -14.02
C GLU A 90 -21.05 -10.69 -14.04
N VAL A 91 -20.37 -10.37 -12.94
CA VAL A 91 -18.92 -10.41 -12.86
C VAL A 91 -18.47 -11.79 -12.36
N PRO A 92 -17.64 -12.53 -13.13
CA PRO A 92 -17.12 -13.81 -12.67
C PRO A 92 -16.41 -13.66 -11.32
N LEU A 93 -16.72 -14.51 -10.35
CA LEU A 93 -16.08 -14.49 -9.02
C LEU A 93 -14.54 -14.53 -9.09
N GLN A 94 -14.00 -15.12 -10.16
CA GLN A 94 -12.56 -15.22 -10.43
C GLN A 94 -11.89 -13.87 -10.74
N THR A 95 -12.65 -12.84 -11.14
CA THR A 95 -12.16 -11.49 -11.41
C THR A 95 -12.45 -10.50 -10.29
N VAL A 96 -13.19 -10.93 -9.26
CA VAL A 96 -13.57 -10.08 -8.14
C VAL A 96 -12.44 -10.06 -7.11
N LEU A 97 -11.78 -8.91 -6.97
CA LEU A 97 -10.87 -8.66 -5.85
C LEU A 97 -11.69 -8.52 -4.57
N VAL A 98 -11.58 -9.49 -3.66
CA VAL A 98 -12.15 -9.34 -2.32
C VAL A 98 -11.36 -8.25 -1.59
N HIS A 99 -12.03 -7.17 -1.20
CA HIS A 99 -11.47 -6.11 -0.37
C HIS A 99 -11.26 -6.61 1.07
N SER A 100 -10.23 -7.42 1.28
CA SER A 100 -9.72 -7.73 2.61
C SER A 100 -9.01 -6.51 3.20
N ALA A 101 -8.84 -6.48 4.52
CA ALA A 101 -8.07 -5.43 5.21
C ALA A 101 -6.66 -5.31 4.63
N GLU A 102 -6.02 -6.43 4.28
CA GLU A 102 -4.69 -6.47 3.67
C GLU A 102 -4.67 -5.76 2.29
N THR A 103 -5.63 -6.07 1.41
CA THR A 103 -5.77 -5.43 0.10
C THR A 103 -5.96 -3.92 0.23
N ILE A 104 -6.76 -3.47 1.19
CA ILE A 104 -7.01 -2.03 1.45
C ILE A 104 -5.72 -1.34 1.92
N CYS A 105 -4.99 -1.94 2.85
CA CYS A 105 -3.71 -1.43 3.34
C CYS A 105 -2.68 -1.30 2.20
N LEU A 106 -2.53 -2.35 1.38
CA LEU A 106 -1.60 -2.35 0.26
C LEU A 106 -1.97 -1.28 -0.78
N THR A 107 -3.25 -1.17 -1.11
CA THR A 107 -3.76 -0.15 -2.04
C THR A 107 -3.44 1.25 -1.52
N TYR A 108 -3.61 1.51 -0.23
CA TYR A 108 -3.24 2.80 0.37
C TYR A 108 -1.77 3.16 0.15
N PHE A 109 -0.84 2.23 0.41
CA PHE A 109 0.59 2.50 0.24
C PHE A 109 0.98 2.65 -1.23
N ILE A 110 0.39 1.83 -2.11
CA ILE A 110 0.58 1.97 -3.56
C ILE A 110 0.16 3.36 -4.00
N ASP A 111 -1.03 3.82 -3.61
CA ASP A 111 -1.55 5.13 -4.00
C ASP A 111 -0.65 6.26 -3.50
N LEU A 112 -0.24 6.18 -2.24
CA LEU A 112 0.62 7.17 -1.61
C LEU A 112 1.99 7.27 -2.31
N LEU A 113 2.59 6.14 -2.67
CA LEU A 113 3.90 6.08 -3.31
C LEU A 113 3.83 6.48 -4.79
N LEU A 114 2.79 6.03 -5.51
CA LEU A 114 2.55 6.40 -6.91
C LEU A 114 2.34 7.92 -7.06
N GLN A 115 1.51 8.53 -6.22
CA GLN A 115 1.33 9.99 -6.20
C GLN A 115 2.62 10.75 -5.92
N SER A 116 3.58 10.11 -5.24
CA SER A 116 4.89 10.68 -4.93
C SER A 116 5.96 10.33 -5.96
N GLY A 117 5.59 9.65 -7.07
CA GLY A 117 6.52 9.18 -8.10
C GLY A 117 7.55 8.17 -7.59
N LYS A 118 7.23 7.40 -6.54
CA LYS A 118 8.13 6.43 -5.92
C LYS A 118 7.81 5.00 -6.41
N PRO A 119 8.82 4.21 -6.83
CA PRO A 119 8.61 2.81 -7.20
C PRO A 119 8.08 1.96 -6.04
N VAL A 120 7.22 1.00 -6.35
CA VAL A 120 6.62 0.07 -5.38
C VAL A 120 6.86 -1.37 -5.83
N MET A 121 7.25 -2.24 -4.90
CA MET A 121 7.36 -3.68 -5.12
C MET A 121 6.48 -4.42 -4.11
N LEU A 122 5.61 -5.30 -4.61
CA LEU A 122 4.79 -6.18 -3.78
C LEU A 122 5.40 -7.57 -3.75
N VAL A 123 5.77 -8.04 -2.55
CA VAL A 123 6.38 -9.36 -2.33
C VAL A 123 5.42 -10.26 -1.56
N GLY A 124 5.39 -11.54 -1.91
CA GLY A 124 4.60 -12.55 -1.21
C GLY A 124 4.43 -13.82 -2.04
N ASN A 125 3.77 -14.82 -1.48
CA ASN A 125 3.58 -16.13 -2.13
C ASN A 125 2.83 -16.03 -3.47
N ALA A 126 3.06 -16.98 -4.37
CA ALA A 126 2.30 -17.07 -5.61
C ALA A 126 0.80 -17.29 -5.30
N GLY A 127 -0.10 -16.73 -6.12
CA GLY A 127 -1.55 -16.92 -5.98
C GLY A 127 -2.28 -15.99 -5.01
N VAL A 128 -1.58 -15.13 -4.25
CA VAL A 128 -2.22 -14.21 -3.26
C VAL A 128 -2.78 -12.91 -3.87
N GLY A 129 -3.13 -12.90 -5.16
CA GLY A 129 -3.82 -11.75 -5.78
C GLY A 129 -2.97 -10.51 -6.10
N LYS A 130 -1.66 -10.47 -5.82
CA LYS A 130 -0.77 -9.31 -6.11
C LYS A 130 -0.87 -8.79 -7.54
N THR A 131 -0.79 -9.67 -8.53
CA THR A 131 -0.86 -9.29 -9.96
C THR A 131 -2.21 -8.67 -10.33
N ILE A 132 -3.29 -9.19 -9.73
CA ILE A 132 -4.65 -8.68 -9.96
C ILE A 132 -4.76 -7.29 -9.34
N LEU A 133 -4.26 -7.09 -8.11
CA LEU A 133 -4.26 -5.80 -7.42
C LEU A 133 -3.49 -4.72 -8.19
N VAL A 134 -2.30 -5.03 -8.70
CA VAL A 134 -1.53 -4.10 -9.55
C VAL A 134 -2.26 -3.83 -10.86
N SER A 135 -2.84 -4.85 -11.49
CA SER A 135 -3.56 -4.70 -12.76
C SER A 135 -4.79 -3.81 -12.62
N ASP A 136 -5.57 -4.00 -11.54
CA ASP A 136 -6.72 -3.16 -11.20
C ASP A 136 -6.29 -1.71 -10.96
N LYS A 137 -5.23 -1.48 -10.18
CA LYS A 137 -4.75 -0.13 -9.91
C LYS A 137 -4.28 0.59 -11.18
N VAL A 138 -3.51 -0.12 -12.01
CA VAL A 138 -2.99 0.41 -13.27
C VAL A 138 -4.11 0.70 -14.28
N ALA A 139 -5.17 -0.13 -14.31
CA ALA A 139 -6.33 0.12 -15.16
C ALA A 139 -7.03 1.44 -14.82
N LYS A 140 -7.06 1.82 -13.54
CA LYS A 140 -7.66 3.08 -13.03
C LYS A 140 -6.79 4.32 -13.29
N LEU A 141 -5.53 4.17 -13.70
CA LEU A 141 -4.60 5.28 -13.97
C LEU A 141 -4.49 5.63 -15.46
N LYS A 142 -5.15 4.88 -16.35
CA LYS A 142 -4.88 4.91 -17.80
C LYS A 142 -5.09 6.25 -18.52
N GLU A 143 -5.78 7.22 -17.94
CA GLU A 143 -6.04 8.50 -18.62
C GLU A 143 -4.80 9.40 -18.73
N ASP A 144 -3.86 9.29 -17.77
CA ASP A 144 -2.64 10.13 -17.72
C ASP A 144 -1.32 9.32 -17.81
N TYR A 145 -1.39 7.98 -17.91
CA TYR A 145 -0.22 7.12 -17.74
C TYR A 145 -0.09 6.03 -18.82
N MET A 146 1.11 5.92 -19.39
CA MET A 146 1.51 4.80 -20.24
C MET A 146 1.89 3.57 -19.40
N VAL A 147 1.41 2.40 -19.81
CA VAL A 147 1.58 1.14 -19.08
C VAL A 147 2.34 0.14 -19.93
N ALA A 148 3.57 -0.16 -19.54
CA ALA A 148 4.36 -1.24 -20.12
C ALA A 148 4.48 -2.42 -19.14
N LYS A 149 4.08 -3.63 -19.57
CA LYS A 149 4.24 -4.86 -18.79
C LYS A 149 5.54 -5.54 -19.18
N VAL A 150 6.52 -5.53 -18.28
CA VAL A 150 7.83 -6.17 -18.50
C VAL A 150 7.95 -7.39 -17.57
N PRO A 151 7.92 -8.63 -18.10
CA PRO A 151 8.13 -9.82 -17.29
C PRO A 151 9.58 -9.86 -16.77
N PHE A 152 9.75 -9.93 -15.45
CA PHE A 152 11.07 -10.10 -14.85
C PHE A 152 11.40 -11.60 -14.79
N GLN A 153 12.11 -12.11 -15.79
CA GLN A 153 12.63 -13.48 -15.80
C GLN A 153 14.14 -13.48 -15.57
N LEU A 154 14.66 -14.48 -14.87
CA LEU A 154 16.09 -14.58 -14.50
C LEU A 154 17.05 -14.51 -15.70
N LEU A 155 16.57 -14.83 -16.91
CA LEU A 155 17.32 -14.82 -18.17
C LEU A 155 17.33 -13.45 -18.87
N HIS A 156 16.62 -12.45 -18.35
CA HIS A 156 16.57 -11.11 -18.94
C HIS A 156 17.74 -10.28 -18.41
N HIS A 157 18.72 -10.03 -19.26
CA HIS A 157 19.79 -9.08 -18.95
C HIS A 157 19.22 -7.67 -18.73
N LEU A 158 19.93 -6.84 -17.94
CA LEU A 158 19.57 -5.45 -17.59
C LEU A 158 19.13 -4.60 -18.81
N GLY A 159 19.64 -4.92 -20.01
CA GLY A 159 19.29 -4.24 -21.26
C GLY A 159 17.86 -4.46 -21.76
N TYR A 160 17.18 -5.55 -21.39
CA TYR A 160 15.82 -5.83 -21.86
C TYR A 160 14.80 -4.87 -21.27
N ALA A 161 14.84 -4.65 -19.96
CA ALA A 161 13.96 -3.70 -19.30
C ALA A 161 14.17 -2.26 -19.84
N THR A 162 15.43 -1.87 -20.07
CA THR A 162 15.75 -0.57 -20.68
C THR A 162 15.24 -0.46 -22.13
N ALA A 163 15.28 -1.55 -22.90
CA ALA A 163 14.76 -1.58 -24.27
C ALA A 163 13.23 -1.39 -24.28
N CYS A 164 12.49 -2.13 -23.44
CA CYS A 164 11.03 -1.98 -23.35
C CYS A 164 10.60 -0.56 -22.95
N VAL A 165 11.31 0.06 -22.00
CA VAL A 165 11.02 1.45 -21.60
C VAL A 165 11.28 2.42 -22.76
N ARG A 166 12.38 2.24 -23.52
CA ARG A 166 12.69 3.09 -24.68
C ARG A 166 11.70 2.90 -25.83
N GLU A 167 11.17 1.69 -26.03
CA GLU A 167 10.14 1.43 -27.02
C GLU A 167 8.82 2.12 -26.65
N ALA A 168 8.38 1.98 -25.39
CA ALA A 168 7.18 2.65 -24.90
C ALA A 168 7.26 4.19 -25.04
N SER A 169 8.41 4.80 -24.70
CA SER A 169 8.62 6.25 -24.89
C SER A 169 8.69 6.69 -26.36
N ARG A 170 9.04 5.78 -27.29
CA ARG A 170 9.04 6.07 -28.74
C ARG A 170 7.64 6.04 -29.33
N GLU A 171 6.76 5.19 -28.82
CA GLU A 171 5.37 5.13 -29.25
C GLU A 171 4.59 6.38 -28.81
N GLU A 172 4.88 6.91 -27.62
CA GLU A 172 4.32 8.16 -27.10
C GLU A 172 4.71 9.38 -27.96
N GLY A 173 5.96 9.47 -28.41
CA GLY A 173 6.41 10.57 -29.29
C GLY A 173 5.92 10.51 -30.74
N ARG A 174 5.12 9.50 -31.10
CA ARG A 174 4.50 9.32 -32.44
C ARG A 174 2.98 9.53 -32.45
N ALA A 175 2.35 9.61 -31.28
CA ALA A 175 0.94 9.93 -31.10
C ALA A 175 0.75 11.45 -31.01
#